data_AF-A0AAV6HXS7-F1
#
_entry.id   AF-A0AAV6HXS7-F1
#
_cell.length_a   1.000
_cell.length_b   1.000
_cell.length_c   1.000
_cell.angle_alpha   90.00
_cell.angle_beta   90.00
_cell.angle_gamma   90.00
#
_symmetry.space_group_name_H-M   'P 1'
#
loop_
_entity.id
_entity.type
_entity.pdbx_description
1 polymer ?
#
loop_
_entity_poly.entity_id
_entity_poly.type
_entity_poly.pdbx_seq_one_letter_code
_entity_poly.pdbx_strand_id
1 'polypeptide(L)'
;MASVKVLGTAQSPYVNRVQIALNLKSIDYEFLQEQYGSKSELLLKSNPVHKRIPVLIHGEKPICESLIIVQYIDEVWIDGPSILPSDQYDRATARFWATYFDEKLLLNLPNPYPLLKTHFLFTNSVLRYFSFKSMASVKVLGTAQSPYVNRVQIALNLKSVDYEFLEEPFGSKSELLLKSNPVHKKIPVLIHGEKPICESLIIVQYIDEVWIDGPSILPSDPYDRATVRFWAAYFDDKLLPTIAVLRNVVGEEAKAAALEKVIEGLVPLEDAFTKCSKGKDFFGGDTIGYLDIAFGSFLRWISAIEVMANVKLFDEIKTPGLFGWAKMFGSNAAVKDVFPKTELFVELLKKSAARANAQ
;
A
#
# COMPACT_ATOMS: atom_id res chain seq x y z
N MET A 1 2.82 2.11 -31.32
CA MET A 1 2.68 1.87 -29.88
C MET A 1 4.01 2.19 -29.20
N ALA A 2 3.99 2.68 -27.96
CA ALA A 2 5.23 2.90 -27.22
C ALA A 2 5.95 1.55 -26.98
N SER A 3 7.29 1.55 -27.00
CA SER A 3 8.06 0.32 -26.81
C SER A 3 7.87 -0.25 -25.41
N VAL A 4 7.72 -1.56 -25.29
CA VAL A 4 7.67 -2.26 -24.01
C VAL A 4 8.99 -3.01 -23.80
N LYS A 5 9.63 -2.80 -22.66
CA LYS A 5 10.85 -3.53 -22.26
C LYS A 5 10.71 -4.10 -20.87
N VAL A 6 11.27 -5.28 -20.63
CA VAL A 6 11.32 -5.92 -19.31
C VAL A 6 12.78 -6.06 -18.91
N LEU A 7 13.19 -5.34 -17.87
CA LEU A 7 14.51 -5.46 -17.26
C LEU A 7 14.45 -6.48 -16.13
N GLY A 8 15.24 -7.55 -16.23
CA GLY A 8 15.21 -8.63 -15.26
C GLY A 8 16.12 -9.80 -15.59
N THR A 9 15.97 -10.88 -14.83
CA THR A 9 16.57 -12.17 -15.15
C THR A 9 15.49 -13.25 -15.24
N ALA A 10 15.59 -14.15 -16.22
CA ALA A 10 14.64 -15.25 -16.44
C ALA A 10 14.56 -16.25 -15.26
N GLN A 11 15.55 -16.22 -14.37
CA GLN A 11 15.56 -17.01 -13.13
C GLN A 11 14.66 -16.42 -12.03
N SER A 12 14.23 -15.17 -12.14
CA SER A 12 13.47 -14.50 -11.09
C SER A 12 11.97 -14.82 -11.21
N PRO A 13 11.34 -15.38 -10.16
CA PRO A 13 9.90 -15.64 -10.19
C PRO A 13 9.08 -14.35 -10.36
N TYR A 14 9.59 -13.23 -9.85
CA TYR A 14 8.96 -11.92 -10.01
C TYR A 14 9.03 -11.42 -11.46
N VAL A 15 10.12 -11.70 -12.18
CA VAL A 15 10.25 -11.37 -13.62
C VAL A 15 9.36 -12.27 -14.45
N ASN A 16 9.34 -13.57 -14.14
CA ASN A 16 8.49 -14.54 -14.84
C ASN A 16 7.00 -14.17 -14.74
N ARG A 17 6.57 -13.66 -13.58
CA ARG A 17 5.21 -13.13 -13.39
C ARG A 17 4.87 -12.02 -14.39
N VAL A 18 5.79 -11.08 -14.63
CA VAL A 18 5.61 -9.98 -15.59
C VAL A 18 5.55 -10.49 -17.02
N GLN A 19 6.44 -11.41 -17.39
CA GLN A 19 6.46 -12.02 -18.72
C GLN A 19 5.17 -12.81 -19.00
N ILE A 20 4.67 -13.56 -18.01
CA ILE A 20 3.38 -14.26 -18.13
C ILE A 20 2.24 -13.27 -18.39
N ALA A 21 2.18 -12.16 -17.66
CA ALA A 21 1.15 -11.14 -17.86
C ALA A 21 1.19 -10.53 -19.27
N LEU A 22 2.39 -10.19 -19.78
CA LEU A 22 2.55 -9.68 -21.15
C LEU A 22 2.15 -10.73 -22.20
N ASN A 23 2.54 -11.99 -22.00
CA ASN A 23 2.20 -13.09 -22.91
C ASN A 23 0.68 -13.35 -22.94
N LEU A 24 0.00 -13.31 -21.79
CA LEU A 24 -1.46 -13.47 -21.70
C LEU A 24 -2.20 -12.37 -22.48
N LYS A 25 -1.63 -11.16 -22.50
CA LYS A 25 -2.15 -10.02 -23.25
C LYS A 25 -1.64 -9.95 -24.70
N SER A 26 -0.83 -10.91 -25.14
CA SER A 26 -0.18 -10.93 -26.47
C SER A 26 0.60 -9.65 -26.77
N ILE A 27 1.32 -9.11 -25.78
CA ILE A 27 2.11 -7.89 -25.92
C ILE A 27 3.56 -8.25 -26.21
N ASP A 28 4.08 -7.77 -27.34
CA ASP A 28 5.50 -7.88 -27.66
C ASP A 28 6.35 -7.00 -26.75
N TYR A 29 7.51 -7.51 -26.32
CA TYR A 29 8.44 -6.78 -25.47
C TYR A 29 9.90 -7.15 -25.74
N GLU A 30 10.79 -6.19 -25.52
CA GLU A 30 12.24 -6.41 -25.48
C GLU A 30 12.64 -6.89 -24.08
N PHE A 31 13.28 -8.05 -23.97
CA PHE A 31 13.83 -8.53 -22.70
C PHE A 31 15.27 -8.05 -22.51
N LEU A 32 15.49 -7.24 -21.47
CA LEU A 32 16.79 -6.71 -21.10
C LEU A 32 17.34 -7.55 -19.94
N GLN A 33 18.36 -8.35 -20.21
CA GLN A 33 18.97 -9.23 -19.21
C GLN A 33 19.80 -8.43 -18.19
N GLU A 34 19.40 -8.51 -16.92
CA GLU A 34 20.16 -8.01 -15.78
C GLU A 34 21.13 -9.09 -15.28
N GLN A 35 22.38 -8.72 -14.99
CA GLN A 35 23.37 -9.67 -14.52
C GLN A 35 23.20 -9.98 -13.03
N TYR A 36 23.30 -11.26 -12.66
CA TYR A 36 23.21 -11.66 -11.26
C TYR A 36 24.40 -11.11 -10.45
N GLY A 37 24.13 -10.53 -9.29
CA GLY A 37 25.15 -9.99 -8.38
C GLY A 37 25.70 -8.61 -8.75
N SER A 38 25.32 -8.04 -9.90
CA SER A 38 25.61 -6.66 -10.30
C SER A 38 24.31 -5.89 -10.55
N LYS A 39 24.36 -4.56 -10.49
CA LYS A 39 23.22 -3.69 -10.79
C LYS A 39 23.58 -2.75 -11.93
N SER A 40 22.94 -2.91 -13.07
CA SER A 40 23.12 -2.06 -14.24
C SER A 40 22.76 -0.60 -13.95
N GLU A 41 23.36 0.33 -14.70
CA GLU A 41 23.01 1.74 -14.64
C GLU A 41 21.53 1.95 -14.98
N LEU A 42 21.00 1.19 -15.93
CA LEU A 42 19.58 1.23 -16.29
C LEU A 42 18.68 0.85 -15.11
N LEU A 43 19.02 -0.19 -14.35
CA LEU A 43 18.28 -0.58 -13.14
C LEU A 43 18.34 0.52 -12.08
N LEU A 44 19.53 1.06 -11.82
CA LEU A 44 19.72 2.11 -10.83
C LEU A 44 18.96 3.39 -11.20
N LYS A 45 18.86 3.72 -12.49
CA LYS A 45 18.09 4.86 -13.00
C LYS A 45 16.58 4.61 -12.98
N SER A 46 16.14 3.40 -13.33
CA SER A 46 14.71 3.08 -13.50
C SER A 46 14.01 2.70 -12.20
N ASN A 47 14.75 2.15 -11.23
CA ASN A 47 14.30 1.86 -9.87
C ASN A 47 15.31 2.40 -8.85
N PRO A 48 15.44 3.73 -8.69
CA PRO A 48 16.46 4.32 -7.82
C PRO A 48 16.22 4.03 -6.33
N VAL A 49 14.98 3.70 -5.97
CA VAL A 49 14.53 3.55 -4.58
C VAL A 49 14.85 2.16 -4.02
N HIS A 50 14.42 1.09 -4.72
CA HIS A 50 14.67 -0.29 -4.29
C HIS A 50 15.85 -0.92 -5.02
N LYS A 51 16.16 -0.46 -6.25
CA LYS A 51 17.26 -0.98 -7.08
C LYS A 51 17.11 -2.49 -7.28
N ARG A 52 15.89 -2.93 -7.60
CA ARG A 52 15.47 -4.33 -7.74
C ARG A 52 14.69 -4.56 -9.03
N ILE A 53 14.82 -5.77 -9.56
CA ILE A 53 14.04 -6.30 -10.69
C ILE A 53 12.75 -6.97 -10.17
N PRO A 54 11.72 -7.14 -11.02
CA PRO A 54 11.60 -6.64 -12.39
C PRO A 54 11.40 -5.12 -12.46
N VAL A 55 11.76 -4.55 -13.60
CA VAL A 55 11.27 -3.22 -14.03
C VAL A 55 10.65 -3.36 -15.41
N LEU A 56 9.39 -2.96 -15.56
CA LEU A 56 8.75 -2.79 -16.87
C LEU A 56 8.98 -1.35 -17.33
N ILE A 57 9.47 -1.16 -18.54
CA ILE A 57 9.65 0.16 -19.14
C ILE A 57 8.66 0.27 -20.30
N HIS A 58 7.66 1.14 -20.19
CA HIS A 58 6.71 1.42 -21.25
C HIS A 58 6.95 2.82 -21.81
N GLY A 59 7.53 2.91 -23.02
CA GLY A 59 8.14 4.13 -23.54
C GLY A 59 9.33 4.54 -22.68
N GLU A 60 9.24 5.68 -22.00
CA GLU A 60 10.26 6.19 -21.07
C GLU A 60 9.85 6.04 -19.59
N LYS A 61 8.69 5.43 -19.34
CA LYS A 61 8.07 5.36 -18.02
C LYS A 61 8.40 4.02 -17.35
N PRO A 62 9.21 4.00 -16.26
CA PRO A 62 9.49 2.78 -15.53
C PRO A 62 8.39 2.46 -14.51
N ILE A 63 7.98 1.20 -14.46
CA ILE A 63 7.04 0.64 -13.48
C ILE A 63 7.78 -0.46 -12.71
N CYS A 64 7.74 -0.35 -11.38
CA CYS A 64 8.44 -1.24 -10.46
C CYS A 64 7.45 -2.10 -9.67
N GLU A 65 7.96 -3.14 -9.01
CA GLU A 65 7.22 -4.14 -8.24
C GLU A 65 6.31 -5.03 -9.10
N SER A 66 6.57 -6.34 -9.08
CA SER A 66 5.93 -7.27 -10.01
C SER A 66 4.39 -7.28 -9.95
N LEU A 67 3.78 -7.16 -8.76
CA LEU A 67 2.31 -7.10 -8.62
C LEU A 67 1.73 -5.76 -9.12
N ILE A 68 2.48 -4.67 -9.01
CA ILE A 68 2.08 -3.36 -9.55
C ILE A 68 2.21 -3.38 -11.07
N ILE A 69 3.29 -3.97 -11.60
CA ILE A 69 3.49 -4.16 -13.04
C ILE A 69 2.35 -5.01 -13.64
N VAL A 70 1.94 -6.10 -13.00
CA VAL A 70 0.82 -6.93 -13.48
C VAL A 70 -0.49 -6.14 -13.54
N GLN A 71 -0.79 -5.36 -12.49
CA GLN A 71 -1.98 -4.48 -12.49
C GLN A 71 -1.89 -3.42 -13.58
N TYR A 72 -0.72 -2.81 -13.77
CA TYR A 72 -0.48 -1.85 -14.84
C TYR A 72 -0.71 -2.46 -16.23
N ILE A 73 -0.21 -3.68 -16.48
CA ILE A 73 -0.42 -4.38 -17.75
C ILE A 73 -1.92 -4.60 -18.00
N ASP A 74 -2.65 -5.08 -16.99
CA ASP A 74 -4.08 -5.34 -17.12
C ASP A 74 -4.90 -4.08 -17.40
N GLU A 75 -4.46 -2.97 -16.82
CA GLU A 75 -5.09 -1.65 -16.91
C GLU A 75 -4.76 -0.86 -18.20
N VAL A 76 -3.59 -1.09 -18.81
CA VAL A 76 -3.18 -0.44 -20.07
C VAL A 76 -3.75 -1.17 -21.28
N TRP A 77 -3.65 -2.50 -21.28
CA TRP A 77 -4.06 -3.34 -22.41
C TRP A 77 -5.41 -4.01 -22.13
N ILE A 78 -6.45 -3.17 -22.13
CA ILE A 78 -7.82 -3.58 -21.77
C ILE A 78 -8.49 -4.47 -22.83
N ASP A 79 -8.04 -4.42 -24.08
CA ASP A 79 -8.63 -5.16 -25.21
C ASP A 79 -8.28 -6.66 -25.18
N GLY A 80 -7.30 -7.07 -24.37
CA GLY A 80 -6.88 -8.47 -24.19
C GLY A 80 -7.57 -9.17 -23.02
N PRO A 81 -7.35 -10.49 -22.83
CA PRO A 81 -7.91 -11.24 -21.72
C PRO A 81 -7.64 -10.55 -20.37
N SER A 82 -8.67 -10.37 -19.54
CA SER A 82 -8.52 -9.77 -18.21
C SER A 82 -7.66 -10.67 -17.33
N ILE A 83 -6.62 -10.10 -16.71
CA ILE A 83 -5.76 -10.82 -15.75
C ILE A 83 -6.46 -10.84 -14.38
N LEU A 84 -6.98 -9.69 -13.96
CA LEU A 84 -7.77 -9.58 -12.75
C LEU A 84 -9.25 -9.88 -13.01
N PRO A 85 -9.98 -10.38 -12.01
CA PRO A 85 -11.43 -10.51 -12.09
C PRO A 85 -12.14 -9.18 -12.35
N SER A 86 -13.27 -9.25 -13.06
CA SER A 86 -14.14 -8.10 -13.32
C SER A 86 -14.96 -7.67 -12.10
N ASP A 87 -15.41 -8.63 -11.28
CA ASP A 87 -16.06 -8.37 -9.99
C ASP A 87 -15.05 -7.77 -9.00
N GLN A 88 -15.44 -6.67 -8.34
CA GLN A 88 -14.56 -5.91 -7.44
C GLN A 88 -14.14 -6.72 -6.22
N TYR A 89 -15.00 -7.60 -5.71
CA TYR A 89 -14.67 -8.42 -4.56
C TYR A 89 -13.70 -9.53 -4.94
N ASP A 90 -13.93 -10.20 -6.06
CA ASP A 90 -13.01 -11.22 -6.57
C ASP A 90 -11.65 -10.60 -6.90
N ARG A 91 -11.62 -9.37 -7.41
CA ARG A 91 -10.40 -8.60 -7.64
C ARG A 91 -9.65 -8.27 -6.35
N ALA A 92 -10.35 -7.83 -5.31
CA ALA A 92 -9.77 -7.60 -4.00
C ALA A 92 -9.20 -8.90 -3.40
N THR A 93 -9.91 -10.02 -3.58
CA THR A 93 -9.49 -11.35 -3.15
C THR A 93 -8.24 -11.83 -3.91
N ALA A 94 -8.17 -11.59 -5.22
CA ALA A 94 -7.00 -11.89 -6.03
C ALA A 94 -5.76 -11.10 -5.58
N ARG A 95 -5.91 -9.79 -5.30
CA ARG A 95 -4.84 -8.96 -4.73
C ARG A 95 -4.37 -9.51 -3.38
N PHE A 96 -5.29 -9.89 -2.51
CA PHE A 96 -4.98 -10.44 -1.18
C PHE A 96 -4.10 -11.68 -1.28
N TRP A 97 -4.50 -12.66 -2.07
CA TRP A 97 -3.75 -13.90 -2.22
C TRP A 97 -2.40 -13.71 -2.91
N ALA A 98 -2.32 -12.80 -3.88
CA ALA A 98 -1.05 -12.47 -4.52
C ALA A 98 -0.05 -11.84 -3.54
N THR A 99 -0.49 -10.89 -2.71
CA THR A 99 0.34 -10.30 -1.65
C THR A 99 0.73 -11.34 -0.58
N TYR A 100 -0.24 -12.16 -0.13
CA TYR A 100 0.04 -13.23 0.83
C TYR A 100 1.12 -14.20 0.33
N PHE A 101 1.06 -14.58 -0.94
CA PHE A 101 2.04 -15.47 -1.55
C PHE A 101 3.44 -14.86 -1.54
N ASP A 102 3.58 -13.58 -1.88
CA ASP A 102 4.87 -12.88 -1.85
C ASP A 102 5.43 -12.81 -0.42
N GLU A 103 4.61 -12.39 0.55
CA GLU A 103 5.06 -12.17 1.92
C GLU A 103 5.34 -13.45 2.71
N LYS A 104 4.55 -14.51 2.49
CA LYS A 104 4.54 -15.69 3.36
C LYS A 104 5.06 -16.96 2.72
N LEU A 105 4.97 -17.08 1.40
CA LEU A 105 5.35 -18.31 0.72
C LEU A 105 6.69 -18.13 0.00
N LEU A 106 6.85 -17.10 -0.83
CA LEU A 106 8.11 -16.89 -1.56
C LEU A 106 9.28 -16.53 -0.64
N LEU A 107 9.08 -15.64 0.34
CA LEU A 107 10.17 -15.20 1.22
C LEU A 107 10.62 -16.26 2.23
N ASN A 108 9.79 -17.28 2.50
CA ASN A 108 10.09 -18.33 3.48
C ASN A 108 10.62 -19.62 2.85
N LEU A 109 10.89 -19.65 1.54
CA LEU A 109 11.53 -20.79 0.90
C LEU A 109 13.05 -20.80 1.20
N PRO A 110 13.59 -21.87 1.83
CA PRO A 110 15.04 -22.03 1.94
C PRO A 110 15.62 -22.29 0.54
N ASN A 111 16.28 -21.29 -0.03
CA ASN A 111 17.05 -21.29 -1.30
C ASN A 111 16.36 -21.93 -2.53
N PRO A 112 15.97 -21.16 -3.57
CA PRO A 112 15.04 -21.64 -4.57
C PRO A 112 15.74 -22.29 -5.79
N TYR A 113 16.15 -23.55 -5.72
CA TYR A 113 16.27 -24.43 -6.91
C TYR A 113 16.30 -25.92 -6.50
N PRO A 114 15.55 -26.85 -7.15
CA PRO A 114 14.49 -26.69 -8.13
C PRO A 114 13.15 -27.28 -7.63
N LEU A 115 12.05 -26.52 -7.71
CA LEU A 115 10.70 -27.09 -7.74
C LEU A 115 10.03 -26.74 -9.06
N LEU A 116 10.38 -27.53 -10.08
CA LEU A 116 9.49 -27.83 -11.19
C LEU A 116 8.38 -28.76 -10.65
N LYS A 117 7.14 -28.46 -11.05
CA LYS A 117 5.85 -29.12 -10.69
C LYS A 117 5.15 -28.59 -9.44
N THR A 118 4.55 -27.42 -9.57
CA THR A 118 3.13 -27.28 -9.21
C THR A 118 2.40 -26.70 -10.41
N HIS A 119 1.69 -27.57 -11.13
CA HIS A 119 0.75 -27.15 -12.14
C HIS A 119 -0.40 -26.40 -11.46
N PHE A 120 -0.69 -25.20 -11.97
CA PHE A 120 -2.02 -24.63 -12.16
C PHE A 120 -3.17 -25.30 -11.39
N LEU A 121 -3.57 -24.71 -10.27
CA LEU A 121 -4.91 -24.82 -9.72
C LEU A 121 -5.32 -23.45 -9.17
N PHE A 122 -5.63 -22.53 -10.08
CA PHE A 122 -6.44 -21.35 -9.75
C PHE A 122 -7.39 -21.06 -10.90
N THR A 123 -8.29 -22.00 -11.16
CA THR A 123 -9.56 -21.72 -11.81
C THR A 123 -10.63 -22.61 -11.20
N ASN A 124 -11.75 -21.99 -10.86
CA ASN A 124 -13.04 -22.59 -10.50
C ASN A 124 -13.15 -23.24 -9.12
N SER A 125 -13.44 -22.42 -8.12
CA SER A 125 -14.48 -22.80 -7.15
C SER A 125 -15.12 -21.57 -6.51
N VAL A 126 -16.46 -21.56 -6.58
CA VAL A 126 -17.44 -20.66 -5.96
C VAL A 126 -17.78 -19.39 -6.75
N LEU A 127 -18.60 -19.54 -7.80
CA LEU A 127 -19.48 -18.46 -8.27
C LEU A 127 -20.88 -19.00 -8.55
N ARG A 128 -21.80 -18.70 -7.63
CA ARG A 128 -23.21 -18.43 -7.90
C ARG A 128 -23.79 -17.74 -6.68
N TYR A 129 -24.01 -16.43 -6.75
CA TYR A 129 -25.08 -15.78 -5.99
C TYR A 129 -25.64 -14.62 -6.82
N PHE A 130 -26.96 -14.59 -6.90
CA PHE A 130 -27.75 -13.63 -7.66
C PHE A 130 -27.54 -12.21 -7.15
N SER A 131 -27.47 -11.27 -8.09
CA SER A 131 -27.53 -9.83 -7.83
C SER A 131 -28.93 -9.45 -7.38
N PHE A 132 -29.07 -9.10 -6.10
CA PHE A 132 -30.08 -8.17 -5.64
C PHE A 132 -29.36 -6.93 -5.11
N LYS A 133 -29.55 -5.79 -5.77
CA LYS A 133 -29.24 -4.46 -5.23
C LYS A 133 -30.21 -4.16 -4.08
N SER A 134 -29.98 -4.79 -2.92
CA SER A 134 -30.22 -4.09 -1.66
C SER A 134 -28.94 -3.31 -1.35
N MET A 135 -29.00 -2.13 -0.74
CA MET A 135 -27.78 -1.47 -0.25
C MET A 135 -27.13 -2.39 0.78
N ALA A 136 -26.16 -3.20 0.33
CA ALA A 136 -25.53 -4.20 1.18
C ALA A 136 -24.86 -3.46 2.34
N SER A 137 -25.13 -3.90 3.57
CA SER A 137 -24.61 -3.23 4.76
C SER A 137 -23.09 -3.16 4.70
N VAL A 138 -22.52 -1.97 4.94
CA VAL A 138 -21.08 -1.78 5.06
C VAL A 138 -20.71 -1.76 6.53
N LYS A 139 -19.80 -2.65 6.94
CA LYS A 139 -19.26 -2.68 8.31
C LYS A 139 -17.74 -2.61 8.28
N VAL A 140 -17.15 -1.89 9.23
CA VAL A 140 -15.70 -1.79 9.41
C VAL A 140 -15.33 -2.37 10.76
N LEU A 141 -14.60 -3.47 10.75
CA LEU A 141 -14.06 -4.10 11.95
C LEU A 141 -12.67 -3.53 12.25
N GLY A 142 -12.49 -2.88 13.40
CA GLY A 142 -11.27 -2.14 13.68
C GLY A 142 -11.19 -1.53 15.06
N THR A 143 -10.17 -0.71 15.29
CA THR A 143 -10.05 0.15 16.47
C THR A 143 -9.71 1.55 16.01
N ALA A 144 -10.25 2.57 16.69
CA ALA A 144 -10.10 3.96 16.27
C ALA A 144 -8.64 4.44 16.24
N GLN A 145 -7.74 3.81 17.00
CA GLN A 145 -6.32 4.16 17.08
C GLN A 145 -5.46 3.47 16.01
N SER A 146 -6.03 2.53 15.23
CA SER A 146 -5.28 1.83 14.20
C SER A 146 -5.18 2.69 12.93
N PRO A 147 -3.96 3.08 12.51
CA PRO A 147 -3.78 3.91 11.32
C PRO A 147 -4.19 3.16 10.05
N TYR A 148 -4.14 1.82 10.06
CA TYR A 148 -4.63 0.98 8.98
C TYR A 148 -6.16 1.01 8.87
N VAL A 149 -6.87 1.08 9.99
CA VAL A 149 -8.33 1.23 10.02
C VAL A 149 -8.71 2.64 9.55
N ASN A 150 -7.95 3.66 9.97
CA ASN A 150 -8.18 5.03 9.53
C ASN A 150 -8.09 5.19 8.01
N ARG A 151 -7.24 4.41 7.30
CA ARG A 151 -7.24 4.37 5.82
C ARG A 151 -8.63 4.06 5.24
N VAL A 152 -9.28 3.06 5.81
CA VAL A 152 -10.61 2.59 5.37
C VAL A 152 -11.68 3.63 5.69
N GLN A 153 -11.66 4.19 6.89
CA GLN A 153 -12.63 5.22 7.30
C GLN A 153 -12.51 6.48 6.44
N ILE A 154 -11.29 6.95 6.17
CA ILE A 154 -11.07 8.12 5.30
C ILE A 154 -11.56 7.84 3.87
N ALA A 155 -11.29 6.66 3.32
CA ALA A 155 -11.79 6.28 1.99
C ALA A 155 -13.33 6.26 1.94
N LEU A 156 -14.00 5.68 2.94
CA LEU A 156 -15.47 5.68 3.02
C LEU A 156 -16.03 7.10 3.18
N ASN A 157 -15.40 7.94 4.00
CA ASN A 157 -15.79 9.34 4.19
C ASN A 157 -15.68 10.14 2.88
N LEU A 158 -14.58 9.97 2.12
CA LEU A 158 -14.40 10.62 0.82
C LEU A 158 -15.49 10.18 -0.18
N LYS A 159 -15.90 8.92 -0.11
CA LYS A 159 -16.99 8.36 -0.93
C LYS A 159 -18.39 8.65 -0.39
N SER A 160 -18.51 9.31 0.77
CA SER A 160 -19.78 9.55 1.46
C SER A 160 -20.59 8.26 1.68
N VAL A 161 -19.90 7.18 2.07
CA VAL A 161 -20.51 5.87 2.33
C VAL A 161 -20.70 5.68 3.82
N ASP A 162 -21.95 5.52 4.25
CA ASP A 162 -22.27 5.17 5.63
C ASP A 162 -21.83 3.74 5.96
N TYR A 163 -21.32 3.55 7.17
CA TYR A 163 -20.87 2.25 7.66
C TYR A 163 -21.10 2.07 9.16
N GLU A 164 -21.31 0.83 9.58
CA GLU A 164 -21.29 0.44 10.98
C GLU A 164 -19.84 0.19 11.42
N PHE A 165 -19.37 0.88 12.46
CA PHE A 165 -18.05 0.64 13.02
C PHE A 165 -18.13 -0.39 14.16
N LEU A 166 -17.49 -1.53 13.96
CA LEU A 166 -17.41 -2.61 14.94
C LEU A 166 -16.05 -2.54 15.65
N GLU A 167 -16.05 -2.07 16.89
CA GLU A 167 -14.83 -1.94 17.70
C GLU A 167 -14.29 -3.33 18.10
N GLU A 168 -13.04 -3.63 17.75
CA GLU A 168 -12.35 -4.82 18.19
C GLU A 168 -11.80 -4.67 19.62
N PRO A 169 -11.95 -5.69 20.48
CA PRO A 169 -11.47 -5.61 21.85
C PRO A 169 -9.94 -5.52 21.91
N PHE A 170 -9.42 -4.66 22.79
CA PHE A 170 -7.98 -4.57 23.02
C PHE A 170 -7.46 -5.84 23.73
N GLY A 171 -6.40 -6.45 23.20
CA GLY A 171 -5.70 -7.58 23.84
C GLY A 171 -6.32 -8.97 23.58
N SER A 172 -7.48 -9.06 22.94
CA SER A 172 -8.04 -10.32 22.42
C SER A 172 -8.55 -10.12 21.00
N LYS A 173 -8.92 -11.20 20.29
CA LYS A 173 -9.45 -11.13 18.93
C LYS A 173 -10.87 -11.68 18.95
N SER A 174 -11.84 -10.94 18.40
CA SER A 174 -13.23 -11.41 18.39
C SER A 174 -13.41 -12.62 17.47
N GLU A 175 -14.45 -13.42 17.72
CA GLU A 175 -14.84 -14.51 16.80
C GLU A 175 -15.15 -13.99 15.40
N LEU A 176 -15.73 -12.79 15.30
CA LEU A 176 -15.99 -12.13 14.03
C LEU A 176 -14.69 -11.86 13.27
N LEU A 177 -13.66 -11.31 13.93
CA LEU A 177 -12.35 -11.09 13.31
C LEU A 177 -11.71 -12.40 12.85
N LEU A 178 -11.74 -13.42 13.70
CA LEU A 178 -11.15 -14.73 13.39
C LEU A 178 -11.87 -15.41 12.21
N LYS A 179 -13.18 -15.23 12.10
CA LYS A 179 -13.98 -15.73 10.97
C LYS A 179 -13.76 -14.92 9.70
N SER A 180 -13.69 -13.59 9.79
CA SER A 180 -13.62 -12.71 8.63
C SER A 180 -12.20 -12.55 8.07
N ASN A 181 -11.16 -12.69 8.90
CA ASN A 181 -9.76 -12.72 8.47
C ASN A 181 -9.04 -13.92 9.12
N PRO A 182 -9.33 -15.16 8.69
CA PRO A 182 -8.74 -16.35 9.31
C PRO A 182 -7.22 -16.47 9.04
N VAL A 183 -6.76 -15.89 7.93
CA VAL A 183 -5.36 -15.95 7.47
C VAL A 183 -4.45 -15.10 8.37
N HIS A 184 -4.72 -13.79 8.48
CA HIS A 184 -3.87 -12.88 9.25
C HIS A 184 -4.42 -12.56 10.63
N LYS A 185 -5.74 -12.69 10.82
CA LYS A 185 -6.42 -12.33 12.08
C LYS A 185 -6.14 -10.87 12.45
N LYS A 186 -6.06 -9.98 11.46
CA LYS A 186 -5.71 -8.55 11.60
C LYS A 186 -6.88 -7.67 11.18
N ILE A 187 -6.92 -6.49 11.80
CA ILE A 187 -7.75 -5.35 11.38
C ILE A 187 -6.96 -4.41 10.46
N PRO A 188 -7.63 -3.60 9.61
CA PRO A 188 -9.08 -3.57 9.38
C PRO A 188 -9.60 -4.79 8.62
N VAL A 189 -10.89 -5.07 8.79
CA VAL A 189 -11.69 -5.89 7.86
C VAL A 189 -12.91 -5.09 7.44
N LEU A 190 -13.10 -4.88 6.15
CA LEU A 190 -14.34 -4.32 5.60
C LEU A 190 -15.29 -5.47 5.28
N ILE A 191 -16.51 -5.42 5.79
CA ILE A 191 -17.55 -6.41 5.46
C ILE A 191 -18.61 -5.69 4.64
N HIS A 192 -18.71 -6.02 3.36
CA HIS A 192 -19.72 -5.48 2.46
C HIS A 192 -20.78 -6.57 2.18
N GLY A 193 -21.95 -6.45 2.81
CA GLY A 193 -22.91 -7.53 2.90
C GLY A 193 -22.36 -8.69 3.75
N GLU A 194 -22.10 -9.83 3.12
CA GLU A 194 -21.49 -11.02 3.76
C GLU A 194 -20.04 -11.24 3.34
N LYS A 195 -19.48 -10.34 2.53
CA LYS A 195 -18.17 -10.49 1.89
C LYS A 195 -17.11 -9.74 2.70
N PRO A 196 -16.13 -10.43 3.33
CA PRO A 196 -15.03 -9.78 4.04
C PRO A 196 -13.87 -9.43 3.11
N ILE A 197 -13.40 -8.20 3.14
CA ILE A 197 -12.20 -7.71 2.45
C ILE A 197 -11.15 -7.36 3.50
N CYS A 198 -9.94 -7.88 3.33
CA CYS A 198 -8.81 -7.70 4.23
C CYS A 198 -7.71 -6.85 3.59
N GLU A 199 -6.75 -6.40 4.42
CA GLU A 199 -5.62 -5.53 4.07
C GLU A 199 -6.04 -4.10 3.68
N SER A 200 -5.63 -3.13 4.49
CA SER A 200 -6.11 -1.74 4.41
C SER A 200 -6.02 -1.11 3.01
N LEU A 201 -4.91 -1.30 2.30
CA LEU A 201 -4.70 -0.76 0.96
C LEU A 201 -5.49 -1.51 -0.13
N ILE A 202 -5.77 -2.79 0.06
CA ILE A 202 -6.68 -3.55 -0.81
C ILE A 202 -8.11 -3.08 -0.58
N ILE A 203 -8.51 -2.86 0.68
CA ILE A 203 -9.81 -2.30 1.04
C ILE A 203 -10.01 -0.91 0.42
N VAL A 204 -9.01 -0.03 0.46
CA VAL A 204 -9.11 1.31 -0.17
C VAL A 204 -9.32 1.19 -1.68
N GLN A 205 -8.60 0.29 -2.36
CA GLN A 205 -8.83 0.06 -3.80
C GLN A 205 -10.22 -0.52 -4.08
N TYR A 206 -10.69 -1.45 -3.25
CA TYR A 206 -12.04 -2.00 -3.34
C TYR A 206 -13.10 -0.89 -3.19
N ILE A 207 -12.94 0.00 -2.22
CA ILE A 207 -13.83 1.15 -2.01
C ILE A 207 -13.86 2.04 -3.27
N ASP A 208 -12.70 2.34 -3.84
CA ASP A 208 -12.64 3.18 -5.03
C ASP A 208 -13.31 2.53 -6.26
N GLU A 209 -13.19 1.20 -6.39
CA GLU A 209 -13.76 0.42 -7.50
C GLU A 209 -15.26 0.14 -7.37
N VAL A 210 -15.80 0.12 -6.15
CA VAL A 210 -17.24 -0.13 -5.90
C VAL A 210 -18.05 1.16 -5.96
N TRP A 211 -17.57 2.23 -5.34
CA TRP A 211 -18.26 3.53 -5.26
C TRP A 211 -17.67 4.51 -6.28
N ILE A 212 -17.89 4.22 -7.56
CA ILE A 212 -17.34 4.99 -8.69
C ILE A 212 -17.99 6.37 -8.88
N ASP A 213 -19.19 6.58 -8.33
CA ASP A 213 -19.93 7.84 -8.45
C ASP A 213 -19.36 8.95 -7.53
N GLY A 214 -18.53 8.57 -6.54
CA GLY A 214 -17.84 9.51 -5.64
C GLY A 214 -16.46 9.92 -6.15
N PRO A 215 -15.79 10.88 -5.49
CA PRO A 215 -14.44 11.33 -5.85
C PRO A 215 -13.47 10.16 -6.03
N SER A 216 -12.71 10.13 -7.12
CA SER A 216 -11.73 9.07 -7.38
C SER A 216 -10.57 9.15 -6.39
N ILE A 217 -10.22 8.03 -5.77
CA ILE A 217 -9.09 7.92 -4.86
C ILE A 217 -7.81 7.59 -5.64
N LEU A 218 -7.89 6.67 -6.60
CA LEU A 218 -6.81 6.39 -7.53
C LEU A 218 -6.85 7.35 -8.73
N PRO A 219 -5.67 7.71 -9.28
CA PRO A 219 -5.59 8.44 -10.56
C PRO A 219 -6.27 7.67 -11.71
N SER A 220 -6.68 8.41 -12.76
CA SER A 220 -7.30 7.81 -13.94
C SER A 220 -6.27 7.13 -14.87
N ASP A 221 -5.09 7.72 -15.01
CA ASP A 221 -4.02 7.20 -15.84
C ASP A 221 -3.37 5.95 -15.21
N PRO A 222 -3.21 4.84 -15.96
CA PRO A 222 -2.62 3.61 -15.42
C PRO A 222 -1.21 3.79 -14.85
N TYR A 223 -0.38 4.65 -15.44
CA TYR A 223 0.97 4.90 -14.96
C TYR A 223 0.96 5.67 -13.65
N ASP A 224 0.10 6.68 -13.54
CA ASP A 224 -0.09 7.42 -12.29
C ASP A 224 -0.64 6.48 -11.19
N ARG A 225 -1.54 5.55 -11.50
CA ARG A 225 -1.97 4.49 -10.56
C ARG A 225 -0.82 3.60 -10.09
N ALA A 226 0.01 3.14 -11.02
CA ALA A 226 1.18 2.34 -10.69
C ALA A 226 2.15 3.12 -9.79
N THR A 227 2.30 4.43 -10.04
CA THR A 227 3.17 5.32 -9.27
C THR A 227 2.67 5.50 -7.83
N VAL A 228 1.38 5.81 -7.61
CA VAL A 228 0.87 5.97 -6.24
C VAL A 228 0.83 4.65 -5.47
N ARG A 229 0.61 3.51 -6.15
CA ARG A 229 0.72 2.17 -5.53
C ARG A 229 2.16 1.87 -5.10
N PHE A 230 3.14 2.25 -5.91
CA PHE A 230 4.55 2.06 -5.61
C PHE A 230 4.94 2.84 -4.34
N TRP A 231 4.57 4.12 -4.27
CA TRP A 231 4.91 4.95 -3.11
C TRP A 231 4.16 4.54 -1.84
N ALA A 232 2.93 4.04 -1.96
CA ALA A 232 2.22 3.49 -0.81
C ALA A 232 2.91 2.22 -0.26
N ALA A 233 3.35 1.32 -1.15
CA ALA A 233 4.13 0.14 -0.76
C ALA A 233 5.49 0.54 -0.16
N TYR A 234 6.20 1.50 -0.77
CA TYR A 234 7.44 2.05 -0.22
C TYR A 234 7.26 2.60 1.20
N PHE A 235 6.17 3.32 1.44
CA PHE A 235 5.87 3.85 2.77
C PHE A 235 5.71 2.72 3.79
N ASP A 236 4.88 1.72 3.49
CA ASP A 236 4.59 0.59 4.40
C ASP A 236 5.81 -0.29 4.65
N ASP A 237 6.56 -0.63 3.60
CA ASP A 237 7.63 -1.62 3.66
C ASP A 237 8.97 -1.06 4.15
N LYS A 238 9.23 0.23 3.88
CA LYS A 238 10.53 0.85 4.14
C LYS A 238 10.44 1.99 5.13
N LEU A 239 9.67 3.04 4.82
CA LEU A 239 9.72 4.27 5.61
C LEU A 239 9.08 4.09 7.00
N LEU A 240 7.94 3.40 7.09
CA LEU A 240 7.24 3.17 8.35
C LEU A 240 8.09 2.36 9.36
N PRO A 241 8.74 1.23 9.00
CA PRO A 241 9.69 0.55 9.87
C PRO A 241 10.85 1.46 10.33
N THR A 242 11.40 2.29 9.44
CA THR A 242 12.47 3.23 9.79
C THR A 242 12.00 4.28 10.80
N ILE A 243 10.78 4.83 10.64
CA ILE A 243 10.17 5.75 11.61
C ILE A 243 9.93 5.05 12.95
N ALA A 244 9.47 3.79 12.94
CA ALA A 244 9.16 3.05 14.14
C ALA A 244 10.38 2.82 15.06
N VAL A 245 11.59 2.79 14.50
CA VAL A 245 12.85 2.69 15.27
C VAL A 245 12.97 3.84 16.28
N LEU A 246 12.58 5.06 15.91
CA LEU A 246 12.66 6.24 16.79
C LEU A 246 11.88 6.10 18.11
N ARG A 247 10.91 5.18 18.19
CA ARG A 247 10.12 4.93 19.41
C ARG A 247 10.96 4.44 20.59
N ASN A 248 12.00 3.67 20.30
CA ASN A 248 12.74 2.89 21.30
C ASN A 248 14.22 3.25 21.37
N VAL A 249 14.69 4.19 20.54
CA VAL A 249 16.11 4.59 20.52
C VAL A 249 16.43 5.43 21.75
N VAL A 250 17.50 5.04 22.45
CA VAL A 250 18.02 5.71 23.64
C VAL A 250 19.39 6.31 23.32
N GLY A 251 19.65 7.52 23.82
CA GLY A 251 20.89 8.26 23.58
C GLY A 251 20.80 9.22 22.39
N GLU A 252 21.34 10.42 22.55
CA GLU A 252 21.19 11.51 21.57
C GLU A 252 21.87 11.19 20.23
N GLU A 253 23.06 10.58 20.25
CA GLU A 253 23.77 10.20 19.02
C GLU A 253 23.00 9.15 18.21
N ALA A 254 22.45 8.13 18.88
CA ALA A 254 21.66 7.09 18.22
C ALA A 254 20.34 7.66 17.66
N LYS A 255 19.70 8.59 18.37
CA LYS A 255 18.49 9.28 17.87
C LYS A 255 18.81 10.11 16.63
N ALA A 256 19.91 10.85 16.64
CA ALA A 256 20.34 11.65 15.48
C ALA A 256 20.58 10.76 14.24
N ALA A 257 21.29 9.64 14.41
CA ALA A 257 21.52 8.68 13.33
C ALA A 257 20.23 8.00 12.83
N ALA A 258 19.28 7.70 13.72
CA ALA A 258 17.97 7.16 13.33
C ALA A 258 17.12 8.21 12.58
N LEU A 259 17.16 9.47 13.01
CA LEU A 259 16.46 10.57 12.34
C LEU A 259 17.03 10.83 10.95
N GLU A 260 18.36 10.78 10.78
CA GLU A 260 19.01 10.92 9.48
C GLU A 260 18.52 9.85 8.49
N LYS A 261 18.41 8.59 8.91
CA LYS A 261 17.83 7.52 8.09
C LYS A 261 16.37 7.75 7.72
N VAL A 262 15.58 8.33 8.62
CA VAL A 262 14.19 8.71 8.30
C VAL A 262 14.18 9.82 7.25
N ILE A 263 15.02 10.84 7.39
CA ILE A 263 15.15 11.94 6.43
C ILE A 263 15.58 11.41 5.05
N GLU A 264 16.57 10.52 4.99
CA GLU A 264 16.99 9.86 3.73
C GLU A 264 15.82 9.12 3.05
N GLY A 265 14.90 8.55 3.83
CA GLY A 265 13.68 7.92 3.32
C GLY A 265 12.59 8.91 2.90
N LEU A 266 12.56 10.10 3.51
CA LEU A 266 11.60 11.16 3.17
C LEU A 266 11.98 11.92 1.90
N VAL A 267 13.27 12.12 1.62
CA VAL A 267 13.74 12.81 0.39
C VAL A 267 13.11 12.26 -0.90
N PRO A 268 13.16 10.94 -1.20
CA PRO A 268 12.51 10.42 -2.40
C PRO A 268 10.98 10.57 -2.38
N LEU A 269 10.36 10.63 -1.19
CA LEU A 269 8.93 10.83 -1.04
C LEU A 269 8.52 12.31 -1.23
N GLU A 270 9.37 13.26 -0.87
CA GLU A 270 9.22 14.69 -1.16
C GLU A 270 9.27 14.95 -2.68
N ASP A 271 10.23 14.32 -3.37
CA ASP A 271 10.30 14.34 -4.83
C ASP A 271 9.04 13.72 -5.46
N ALA A 272 8.53 12.63 -4.87
CA ALA A 272 7.29 12.01 -5.29
C ALA A 272 6.09 12.94 -5.09
N PHE A 273 6.03 13.64 -3.94
CA PHE A 273 4.99 14.62 -3.66
C PHE A 273 4.96 15.70 -4.73
N THR A 274 6.10 16.31 -5.03
CA THR A 274 6.22 17.35 -6.06
C THR A 274 5.71 16.88 -7.43
N LYS A 275 6.06 15.65 -7.83
CA LYS A 275 5.65 15.08 -9.12
C LYS A 275 4.16 14.70 -9.16
N CYS A 276 3.64 14.12 -8.08
CA CYS A 276 2.26 13.65 -8.02
C CYS A 276 1.28 14.83 -7.84
N SER A 277 1.61 15.76 -6.94
CA SER A 277 0.74 16.89 -6.61
C SER A 277 0.66 17.92 -7.72
N LYS A 278 1.69 18.03 -8.58
CA LYS A 278 1.77 19.03 -9.65
C LYS A 278 1.56 20.46 -9.11
N GLY A 279 2.08 20.73 -7.91
CA GLY A 279 1.98 22.03 -7.23
C GLY A 279 0.68 22.23 -6.44
N LYS A 280 -0.09 21.17 -6.18
CA LYS A 280 -1.32 21.20 -5.37
C LYS A 280 -1.07 20.68 -3.94
N ASP A 281 -2.13 20.71 -3.13
CA ASP A 281 -2.06 20.46 -1.69
C ASP A 281 -1.90 18.98 -1.32
N PHE A 282 -2.27 18.06 -2.21
CA PHE A 282 -2.31 16.62 -1.96
C PHE A 282 -1.51 15.83 -3.01
N PHE A 283 -1.08 14.62 -2.67
CA PHE A 283 -0.52 13.69 -3.66
C PHE A 283 -1.52 13.38 -4.77
N GLY A 284 -2.82 13.38 -4.45
CA GLY A 284 -3.93 13.28 -5.41
C GLY A 284 -4.20 14.56 -6.21
N GLY A 285 -3.40 15.61 -6.04
CA GLY A 285 -3.62 16.91 -6.67
C GLY A 285 -4.51 17.80 -5.81
N ASP A 286 -5.68 18.18 -6.34
CA ASP A 286 -6.64 19.07 -5.66
C ASP A 286 -7.40 18.38 -4.50
N THR A 287 -7.44 17.05 -4.48
CA THR A 287 -8.16 16.26 -3.47
C THR A 287 -7.27 15.17 -2.88
N ILE A 288 -7.62 14.70 -1.67
CA ILE A 288 -6.99 13.54 -1.04
C ILE A 288 -7.13 12.33 -1.96
N GLY A 289 -6.00 11.74 -2.36
CA GLY A 289 -5.92 10.52 -3.16
C GLY A 289 -5.35 9.33 -2.39
N TYR A 290 -5.05 8.26 -3.12
CA TYR A 290 -4.61 6.98 -2.57
C TYR A 290 -3.35 7.09 -1.69
N LEU A 291 -2.34 7.83 -2.15
CA LEU A 291 -1.08 8.00 -1.42
C LEU A 291 -1.23 8.90 -0.19
N ASP A 292 -2.11 9.91 -0.28
CA ASP A 292 -2.49 10.73 0.88
C ASP A 292 -3.12 9.87 1.97
N ILE A 293 -4.05 8.96 1.62
CA ILE A 293 -4.67 8.04 2.58
C ILE A 293 -3.62 7.07 3.16
N ALA A 294 -2.78 6.50 2.30
CA ALA A 294 -1.77 5.53 2.71
C ALA A 294 -0.80 6.10 3.75
N PHE A 295 -0.28 7.31 3.50
CA PHE A 295 0.68 7.96 4.39
C PHE A 295 -0.01 8.74 5.52
N GLY A 296 -0.97 9.58 5.17
CA GLY A 296 -1.62 10.52 6.06
C GLY A 296 -2.31 9.87 7.25
N SER A 297 -2.80 8.62 7.09
CA SER A 297 -3.39 7.85 8.19
C SER A 297 -2.45 7.60 9.37
N PHE A 298 -1.14 7.77 9.19
CA PHE A 298 -0.12 7.60 10.23
C PHE A 298 0.29 8.89 10.92
N LEU A 299 -0.18 10.07 10.48
CA LEU A 299 0.30 11.37 10.97
C LEU A 299 0.20 11.50 12.49
N ARG A 300 -0.87 11.00 13.13
CA ARG A 300 -0.99 11.06 14.60
C ARG A 300 0.03 10.20 15.34
N TRP A 301 0.34 9.01 14.82
CA TRP A 301 1.42 8.19 15.37
C TRP A 301 2.78 8.83 15.15
N ILE A 302 3.00 9.43 13.98
CA ILE A 302 4.22 10.19 13.66
C ILE A 302 4.40 11.35 14.65
N SER A 303 3.36 12.17 14.87
CA SER A 303 3.41 13.26 15.86
C SER A 303 3.66 12.76 17.28
N ALA A 304 3.11 11.62 17.67
CA ALA A 304 3.39 11.04 18.99
C ALA A 304 4.86 10.58 19.11
N ILE A 305 5.45 10.05 18.03
CA ILE A 305 6.88 9.68 17.98
C ILE A 305 7.76 10.92 18.05
N GLU A 306 7.42 11.99 17.31
CA GLU A 306 8.12 13.28 17.39
C GLU A 306 8.19 13.81 18.82
N VAL A 307 7.06 13.77 19.54
CA VAL A 307 6.98 14.19 20.95
C VAL A 307 7.85 13.29 21.84
N MET A 308 7.81 11.97 21.66
CA MET A 308 8.56 11.05 22.51
C MET A 308 10.06 11.07 22.28
N ALA A 309 10.48 11.15 21.01
CA ALA A 309 11.88 11.21 20.64
C ALA A 309 12.46 12.63 20.74
N ASN A 310 11.62 13.65 20.91
CA ASN A 310 11.97 15.07 20.87
C ASN A 310 12.67 15.46 19.56
N VAL A 311 12.06 15.07 18.44
CA VAL A 311 12.56 15.32 17.07
C VAL A 311 11.46 15.90 16.19
N LYS A 312 11.82 16.41 15.01
CA LYS A 312 10.90 16.79 13.95
C LYS A 312 11.19 15.97 12.70
N LEU A 313 10.17 15.30 12.18
CA LEU A 313 10.26 14.44 11.00
C LEU A 313 10.00 15.24 9.72
N PHE A 314 8.95 16.07 9.73
CA PHE A 314 8.70 17.03 8.65
C PHE A 314 9.37 18.35 8.98
N ASP A 315 10.16 18.85 8.05
CA ASP A 315 10.98 20.04 8.21
C ASP A 315 10.65 21.03 7.09
N GLU A 316 10.37 22.28 7.46
CA GLU A 316 9.95 23.32 6.51
C GLU A 316 11.01 23.64 5.45
N ILE A 317 12.28 23.30 5.70
CA ILE A 317 13.39 23.55 4.77
C ILE A 317 13.73 22.29 3.96
N LYS A 318 13.78 21.11 4.61
CA LYS A 318 14.21 19.86 3.97
C LYS A 318 13.07 19.12 3.26
N THR A 319 11.85 19.21 3.78
CA THR A 319 10.65 18.55 3.25
C THR A 319 9.45 19.51 3.21
N PRO A 320 9.59 20.68 2.53
CA PRO A 320 8.58 21.74 2.56
C PRO A 320 7.20 21.29 2.06
N GLY A 321 7.16 20.47 1.01
CA GLY A 321 5.94 19.93 0.42
C GLY A 321 5.23 18.99 1.38
N LEU A 322 5.95 18.02 1.95
CA LEU A 322 5.39 17.12 2.96
C LEU A 322 4.97 17.85 4.24
N PHE A 323 5.70 18.88 4.66
CA PHE A 323 5.35 19.72 5.80
C PHE A 323 4.01 20.44 5.58
N GLY A 324 3.85 21.11 4.43
CA GLY A 324 2.59 21.75 4.04
C GLY A 324 1.43 20.76 3.89
N TRP A 325 1.69 19.66 3.20
CA TRP A 325 0.74 18.56 3.00
C TRP A 325 0.20 18.01 4.32
N ALA A 326 1.06 17.72 5.30
CA ALA A 326 0.64 17.13 6.57
C ALA A 326 -0.38 18.00 7.31
N LYS A 327 -0.21 19.33 7.25
CA LYS A 327 -1.14 20.30 7.83
C LYS A 327 -2.48 20.32 7.10
N MET A 328 -2.44 20.32 5.76
CA MET A 328 -3.65 20.35 4.92
C MET A 328 -4.45 19.05 5.07
N PHE A 329 -3.78 17.90 5.03
CA PHE A 329 -4.38 16.58 5.24
C PHE A 329 -5.05 16.47 6.61
N GLY A 330 -4.33 16.83 7.68
CA GLY A 330 -4.86 16.75 9.04
C GLY A 330 -6.08 17.65 9.32
N SER A 331 -6.27 18.69 8.50
CA SER A 331 -7.38 19.65 8.62
C SER A 331 -8.58 19.33 7.73
N ASN A 332 -8.46 18.35 6.83
CA ASN A 332 -9.51 17.99 5.88
C ASN A 332 -10.74 17.39 6.58
N ALA A 333 -11.95 17.71 6.08
CA ALA A 333 -13.20 17.25 6.67
C ALA A 333 -13.34 15.71 6.68
N ALA A 334 -12.82 14.99 5.68
CA ALA A 334 -12.86 13.53 5.65
C ALA A 334 -11.92 12.87 6.67
N VAL A 335 -11.02 13.64 7.28
CA VAL A 335 -9.90 13.17 8.10
C VAL A 335 -10.02 13.60 9.57
N LYS A 336 -10.42 14.86 9.83
CA LYS A 336 -10.34 15.48 11.15
C LYS A 336 -11.05 14.69 12.26
N ASP A 337 -12.17 14.04 11.93
CA ASP A 337 -13.00 13.31 12.89
C ASP A 337 -12.63 11.81 12.97
N VAL A 338 -11.74 11.34 12.10
CA VAL A 338 -11.19 9.96 12.14
C VAL A 338 -10.07 9.85 13.18
N PHE A 339 -9.37 10.94 13.47
CA PHE A 339 -8.22 10.95 14.35
C PHE A 339 -8.57 11.32 15.80
N PRO A 340 -8.29 10.44 16.77
CA PRO A 340 -8.19 10.86 18.17
C PRO A 340 -7.13 11.93 18.39
N LYS A 341 -7.20 12.62 19.53
CA LYS A 341 -6.20 13.62 19.93
C LYS A 341 -4.80 13.00 20.08
N THR A 342 -3.76 13.76 19.77
CA THR A 342 -2.35 13.30 19.77
C THR A 342 -1.91 12.76 21.13
N GLU A 343 -2.41 13.34 22.23
CA GLU A 343 -2.09 12.95 23.60
C GLU A 343 -2.41 11.47 23.88
N LEU A 344 -3.51 10.96 23.31
CA LEU A 344 -3.89 9.55 23.43
C LEU A 344 -2.80 8.63 22.85
N PHE A 345 -2.23 9.00 21.71
CA PHE A 345 -1.19 8.21 21.05
C PHE A 345 0.13 8.24 21.84
N VAL A 346 0.48 9.40 22.42
CA VAL A 346 1.64 9.52 23.32
C VAL A 346 1.48 8.62 24.54
N GLU A 347 0.31 8.60 25.17
CA GLU A 347 0.02 7.72 26.30
C GLU A 347 0.11 6.23 25.93
N LEU A 348 -0.41 5.85 24.76
CA LEU A 348 -0.33 4.47 24.27
C LEU A 348 1.11 4.02 24.03
N LEU A 349 1.94 4.87 23.42
CA LEU A 349 3.37 4.57 23.23
C LEU A 349 4.10 4.46 24.58
N LYS A 350 3.84 5.36 25.54
CA LYS A 350 4.40 5.28 26.91
C LYS A 350 4.03 3.96 27.60
N LYS A 351 2.77 3.54 27.52
CA LYS A 351 2.29 2.26 28.07
C LYS A 351 2.98 1.07 27.40
N SER A 352 3.18 1.13 26.07
CA SER A 352 3.89 0.09 25.33
C SER A 352 5.36 -0.02 25.74
N ALA A 353 6.07 1.11 25.87
CA ALA A 353 7.46 1.15 26.31
C ALA A 353 7.63 0.61 27.74
N ALA A 354 6.72 0.98 28.65
CA ALA A 354 6.73 0.48 30.03
C ALA A 354 6.56 -1.05 30.10
N ARG A 355 5.69 -1.64 29.26
CA ARG A 355 5.53 -3.10 29.19
C ARG A 355 6.77 -3.80 28.63
N ALA A 356 7.40 -3.24 27.60
CA ALA A 356 8.61 -3.79 27.02
C ALA A 356 9.79 -3.80 28.00
N ASN A 357 9.89 -2.80 28.87
CA ASN A 357 10.92 -2.73 29.91
C ASN A 357 10.64 -3.63 31.14
N ALA A 358 9.42 -4.17 31.26
CA ALA A 358 9.01 -5.03 32.36
C ALA A 358 9.06 -6.54 32.02
N GLN A 359 9.35 -6.88 30.77
CA GLN A 359 9.61 -8.23 30.26
C GLN A 359 11.11 -8.41 30.07
#